data_AF-A0A502E441-F1
#
_entry.id   AF-A0A502E441-F1
#
_cell.length_a   1.000
_cell.length_b   1.000
_cell.length_c   1.000
_cell.angle_alpha   90.00
_cell.angle_beta   90.00
_cell.angle_gamma   90.00
#
_symmetry.space_group_name_H-M   'P 1'
#
loop_
_entity.id
_entity.type
_entity.pdbx_description
1 polymer ?
#
loop_
_entity_poly.entity_id
_entity_poly.type
_entity_poly.pdbx_seq_one_letter_code
_entity_poly.pdbx_strand_id
1 'polypeptide(L)'
;MRLFVVDGSENDWNELTTGGGTTVRLAEPDLQRAQRGRARIRSDRGEVEVILDITVAVAPDFRSVRDLAGIDDGTLRYAGTVDGLTGLIADMEAAGVADGVTLISAFPRTDLRRLGRDVLHRLALRGQRSA
;
A
#
# COMPACT_ATOMS: atom_id res chain seq x y z
N MET A 1 -6.75 8.06 4.05
CA MET A 1 -5.68 7.61 3.13
C MET A 1 -6.26 7.06 1.83
N ARG A 2 -5.56 7.22 0.69
CA ARG A 2 -5.96 6.66 -0.62
C ARG A 2 -5.45 5.23 -0.81
N LEU A 3 -6.18 4.39 -1.55
CA LEU A 3 -5.78 3.01 -1.82
C LEU A 3 -5.90 2.66 -3.31
N PHE A 4 -4.82 2.12 -3.84
CA PHE A 4 -4.69 1.68 -5.23
C PHE A 4 -4.33 0.20 -5.28
N VAL A 5 -4.60 -0.45 -6.41
CA VAL A 5 -4.20 -1.83 -6.69
C VAL A 5 -3.63 -1.95 -8.10
N VAL A 6 -2.60 -2.76 -8.29
CA VAL A 6 -2.10 -3.08 -9.64
C VAL A 6 -2.95 -4.22 -10.23
N ASP A 7 -3.57 -3.97 -11.38
CA ASP A 7 -4.35 -4.97 -12.11
C ASP A 7 -3.65 -5.27 -13.44
N GLY A 8 -3.01 -6.44 -13.56
CA GLY A 8 -2.21 -6.77 -14.75
C GLY A 8 -0.82 -6.15 -14.74
N SER A 9 -0.50 -5.26 -15.70
CA SER A 9 0.85 -4.69 -15.85
C SER A 9 1.16 -3.66 -14.76
N GLU A 10 2.43 -3.54 -14.34
CA GLU A 10 2.83 -2.61 -13.28
C GLU A 10 2.38 -1.16 -13.52
N ASN A 11 2.24 -0.70 -14.76
CA ASN A 11 1.82 0.67 -15.04
C ASN A 11 0.30 0.93 -14.93
N ASP A 12 -0.51 -0.12 -14.78
CA ASP A 12 -1.98 -0.02 -14.70
C ASP A 12 -2.46 -0.24 -13.26
N TRP A 13 -2.27 0.80 -12.45
CA TRP A 13 -2.81 0.87 -11.09
C TRP A 13 -4.19 1.54 -11.07
N ASN A 14 -5.08 0.99 -10.27
CA ASN A 14 -6.47 1.39 -10.19
C ASN A 14 -6.78 1.89 -8.79
N GLU A 15 -7.32 3.11 -8.69
CA GLU A 15 -7.79 3.62 -7.41
C GLU A 15 -9.06 2.90 -6.97
N LEU A 16 -9.09 2.42 -5.72
CA LEU A 16 -10.28 1.86 -5.08
C LEU A 16 -11.02 2.89 -4.23
N THR A 17 -10.33 3.96 -3.84
CA THR A 17 -10.92 5.15 -3.22
C THR A 17 -11.39 6.14 -4.29
N THR A 18 -12.12 7.18 -3.88
CA THR A 18 -12.56 8.28 -4.75
C THR A 18 -11.77 9.55 -4.44
N GLY A 19 -10.45 9.48 -4.55
CA GLY A 19 -9.57 10.64 -4.40
C GLY A 19 -9.53 11.51 -5.67
N GLY A 20 -9.05 12.74 -5.51
CA GLY A 20 -8.76 13.67 -6.61
C GLY A 20 -7.30 14.12 -6.60
N GLY A 21 -6.91 14.91 -7.61
CA GLY A 21 -5.59 15.54 -7.68
C GLY A 21 -4.48 14.65 -8.23
N THR A 22 -3.32 15.27 -8.49
CA THR A 22 -2.15 14.64 -9.11
C THR A 22 -1.46 13.69 -8.13
N THR A 23 -1.28 12.43 -8.54
CA THR A 23 -0.59 11.41 -7.77
C THR A 23 0.81 11.14 -8.32
N VAL A 24 1.77 10.88 -7.42
CA VAL A 24 3.09 10.39 -7.76
C VAL A 24 3.32 9.07 -7.04
N ARG A 25 3.71 8.05 -7.81
CA ARG A 25 4.03 6.72 -7.28
C ARG A 25 5.45 6.71 -6.70
N LEU A 26 5.62 6.08 -5.56
CA LEU A 26 6.88 5.96 -4.84
C LEU A 26 7.14 4.49 -4.52
N ALA A 27 8.27 3.97 -4.99
CA ALA A 27 8.78 2.66 -4.61
C ALA A 27 9.98 2.86 -3.70
N GLU A 28 9.87 2.39 -2.45
CA GLU A 28 10.95 2.42 -1.46
C GLU A 28 10.91 1.12 -0.66
N PRO A 29 12.07 0.57 -0.27
CA PRO A 29 12.15 -0.76 0.33
C PRO A 29 11.74 -0.78 1.81
N ASP A 30 11.63 0.39 2.46
CA ASP A 30 11.29 0.52 3.87
C ASP A 30 10.57 1.84 4.19
N LEU A 31 9.91 1.88 5.35
CA LEU A 31 9.10 3.03 5.79
C LEU A 31 9.93 4.31 6.00
N GLN A 32 11.18 4.16 6.46
CA GLN A 32 12.05 5.32 6.72
C GLN A 32 12.44 5.99 5.41
N ARG A 33 12.78 5.19 4.40
CA ARG A 33 13.04 5.68 3.04
C ARG A 33 11.78 6.23 2.38
N ALA A 34 10.63 5.57 2.53
CA ALA A 34 9.35 6.08 2.04
C ALA A 34 9.04 7.48 2.60
N GLN A 35 9.19 7.67 3.92
CA GLN A 35 8.94 8.97 4.56
C GLN A 35 9.88 10.06 4.03
N ARG A 36 11.18 9.75 3.84
CA ARG A 36 12.15 10.67 3.25
C ARG A 36 11.85 10.98 1.78
N GLY A 37 11.51 9.95 1.00
CA GLY A 37 11.14 10.07 -0.41
C GLY A 37 9.92 10.95 -0.60
N ARG A 38 8.88 10.77 0.23
CA ARG A 38 7.70 11.64 0.27
C ARG A 38 8.06 13.09 0.56
N ALA A 39 8.86 13.35 1.59
CA ALA A 39 9.27 14.71 1.96
C ALA A 39 10.04 15.41 0.82
N ARG A 40 10.87 14.65 0.11
CA ARG A 40 11.60 15.14 -1.07
C ARG A 40 10.66 15.47 -2.23
N ILE A 41 9.79 14.53 -2.62
CA ILE A 41 8.83 14.75 -3.71
C ILE A 41 7.95 15.97 -3.44
N ARG A 42 7.47 16.11 -2.19
CA ARG A 42 6.64 17.23 -1.77
C ARG A 42 7.37 18.57 -1.89
N SER A 43 8.64 18.60 -1.50
CA SER A 43 9.50 19.79 -1.66
C SER A 43 9.75 20.15 -3.12
N ASP A 44 9.93 19.15 -3.99
CA ASP A 44 10.29 19.36 -5.40
C ASP A 44 9.09 19.69 -6.29
N ARG A 45 7.91 19.10 -6.02
CA ARG A 45 6.74 19.12 -6.92
C ARG A 45 5.52 19.86 -6.38
N GLY A 46 5.56 20.35 -5.13
CA GLY A 46 4.43 21.05 -4.52
C GLY A 46 3.28 20.10 -4.18
N GLU A 47 2.03 20.51 -4.42
CA GLU A 47 0.83 19.76 -4.02
C GLU A 47 0.58 18.51 -4.90
N VAL A 48 1.30 17.43 -4.60
CA VAL A 48 1.12 16.09 -5.21
C VAL A 48 0.95 15.01 -4.15
N GLU A 49 -0.03 14.12 -4.35
CA GLU A 49 -0.27 13.00 -3.43
C GLU A 49 0.76 11.88 -3.67
N VAL A 50 1.54 11.53 -2.65
CA VAL A 50 2.57 10.50 -2.75
C VAL A 50 2.00 9.14 -2.36
N ILE A 51 1.98 8.21 -3.31
CA ILE A 51 1.39 6.88 -3.18
C ILE A 51 2.51 5.84 -3.10
N LEU A 52 2.64 5.17 -1.96
CA LEU A 52 3.70 4.19 -1.69
C LEU A 52 3.33 2.80 -2.20
N ASP A 53 4.25 2.17 -2.93
CA ASP A 53 4.10 0.80 -3.37
C ASP A 53 4.39 -0.21 -2.26
N ILE A 54 3.48 -1.18 -2.13
CA ILE A 54 3.58 -2.27 -1.17
C ILE A 54 3.33 -3.59 -1.87
N THR A 55 4.35 -4.45 -1.88
CA THR A 55 4.20 -5.83 -2.34
C THR A 55 3.64 -6.69 -1.21
N VAL A 56 2.45 -7.26 -1.43
CA VAL A 56 1.66 -7.98 -0.44
C VAL A 56 1.56 -9.48 -0.72
N ALA A 57 1.81 -10.26 0.32
CA ALA A 57 1.57 -11.70 0.38
C ALA A 57 0.55 -11.98 1.49
N VAL A 58 -0.74 -11.86 1.16
CA VAL A 58 -1.84 -12.16 2.08
C VAL A 58 -2.41 -13.53 1.72
N ALA A 59 -1.89 -14.57 2.35
CA ALA A 59 -2.33 -15.95 2.18
C ALA A 59 -2.87 -16.52 3.50
N PRO A 60 -3.80 -17.48 3.46
CA PRO A 60 -4.14 -18.28 4.64
C PRO A 60 -2.98 -19.20 5.06
N ASP A 61 -2.08 -19.55 4.13
CA ASP A 61 -1.02 -20.54 4.34
C ASP A 61 0.36 -19.89 4.41
N PHE A 62 0.99 -19.98 5.58
CA PHE A 62 2.31 -19.43 5.94
C PHE A 62 3.47 -19.79 4.99
N ARG A 63 3.31 -20.78 4.10
CA ARG A 63 4.36 -21.20 3.15
C ARG A 63 4.65 -20.14 2.09
N SER A 64 3.62 -19.43 1.62
CA SER A 64 3.76 -18.37 0.62
C SER A 64 4.61 -17.20 1.15
N VAL A 65 4.58 -16.93 2.46
CA VAL A 65 5.38 -15.87 3.10
C VAL A 65 6.88 -16.07 2.91
N ARG A 66 7.37 -17.32 2.83
CA ARG A 66 8.80 -17.61 2.59
C ARG A 66 9.24 -17.26 1.17
N ASP A 67 8.37 -17.45 0.19
CA ASP A 67 8.70 -17.18 -1.23
C ASP A 67 8.86 -15.68 -1.49
N LEU A 68 8.26 -14.83 -0.65
CA LEU A 68 8.42 -13.37 -0.72
C LEU A 68 9.86 -12.91 -0.44
N ALA A 69 10.64 -13.67 0.35
CA ALA A 69 12.00 -13.30 0.71
C ALA A 69 12.99 -13.35 -0.46
N GLY A 70 12.62 -14.02 -1.57
CA GLY A 70 13.45 -14.11 -2.78
C GLY A 70 13.13 -13.09 -3.86
N ILE A 71 12.05 -12.32 -3.71
CA ILE A 71 11.70 -11.24 -4.63
C ILE A 71 12.35 -9.96 -4.06
N ASP A 72 13.14 -9.25 -4.85
CA ASP A 72 13.63 -7.90 -4.52
C ASP A 72 13.30 -6.97 -5.70
N ASP A 73 12.20 -6.25 -5.57
CA ASP A 73 11.67 -5.25 -6.50
C ASP A 73 11.88 -3.81 -5.96
N GLY A 74 12.64 -3.66 -4.87
CA GLY A 74 12.87 -2.36 -4.23
C GLY A 74 11.65 -1.74 -3.53
N THR A 75 10.53 -2.47 -3.41
CA THR A 75 9.32 -2.01 -2.71
C THR A 75 9.22 -2.55 -1.29
N LEU A 76 8.41 -1.88 -0.47
CA LEU A 76 8.08 -2.34 0.86
C LEU A 76 7.29 -3.64 0.77
N ARG A 77 7.67 -4.63 1.57
CA ARG A 77 7.03 -5.94 1.59
C ARG A 77 6.17 -6.14 2.82
N TYR A 78 4.98 -6.68 2.62
CA TYR A 78 4.11 -7.15 3.68
C TYR A 78 3.72 -8.61 3.47
N ALA A 79 3.85 -9.42 4.51
CA ALA A 79 3.39 -10.79 4.52
C ALA A 79 2.64 -11.07 5.82
N GLY A 80 1.40 -11.55 5.73
CA GLY A 80 0.57 -11.76 6.90
C GLY A 80 -0.93 -11.72 6.60
N THR A 81 -1.70 -11.23 7.57
CA THR A 81 -3.17 -11.22 7.52
C THR A 81 -3.72 -9.90 6.98
N VAL A 82 -4.99 -9.92 6.55
CA VAL A 82 -5.68 -8.68 6.16
C VAL A 82 -5.76 -7.68 7.32
N ASP A 83 -5.94 -8.16 8.56
CA ASP A 83 -5.99 -7.31 9.75
C ASP A 83 -4.64 -6.65 10.05
N GLY A 84 -3.54 -7.40 9.88
CA GLY A 84 -2.20 -6.86 10.04
C GLY A 84 -1.86 -5.85 8.93
N LEU A 85 -2.24 -6.11 7.68
CA LEU A 85 -2.09 -5.17 6.58
C LEU A 85 -2.87 -3.88 6.85
N THR A 86 -4.11 -4.00 7.34
CA THR A 86 -4.96 -2.87 7.73
C THR A 86 -4.29 -2.03 8.83
N GLY A 87 -3.73 -2.68 9.86
CA GLY A 87 -2.99 -2.01 10.93
C GLY A 87 -1.78 -1.25 10.40
N LEU A 88 -0.95 -1.91 9.58
CA LEU A 88 0.22 -1.29 8.96
C LEU A 88 -0.14 -0.05 8.13
N ILE A 89 -1.19 -0.13 7.32
CA ILE A 89 -1.67 0.99 6.51
C ILE A 89 -2.16 2.13 7.41
N ALA A 90 -2.90 1.85 8.48
CA ALA A 90 -3.31 2.88 9.43
C ALA A 90 -2.11 3.55 10.13
N ASP A 91 -1.08 2.79 10.49
CA ASP A 91 0.14 3.32 11.10
C ASP A 91 0.93 4.21 10.13
N MET A 92 1.01 3.84 8.85
CA MET A 92 1.62 4.68 7.80
C MET A 92 0.91 6.02 7.64
N GLU A 93 -0.42 6.01 7.65
CA GLU A 93 -1.24 7.24 7.61
C GLU A 93 -0.94 8.12 8.82
N ALA A 94 -0.99 7.55 10.03
CA ALA A 94 -0.75 8.29 11.27
C ALA A 94 0.68 8.86 11.36
N ALA A 95 1.68 8.14 10.85
CA ALA A 95 3.07 8.57 10.82
C ALA A 95 3.41 9.49 9.63
N GLY A 96 2.47 9.73 8.71
CA GLY A 96 2.69 10.57 7.54
C GLY A 96 3.73 10.01 6.56
N VAL A 97 3.82 8.68 6.46
CA VAL A 97 4.78 7.99 5.57
C VAL A 97 4.38 8.18 4.11
N ALA A 98 3.08 8.09 3.81
CA ALA A 98 2.50 8.23 2.48
C ALA A 98 1.11 8.86 2.56
N ASP A 99 0.64 9.44 1.47
CA ASP A 99 -0.73 9.97 1.35
C ASP A 99 -1.72 8.88 0.86
N GLY A 100 -1.16 7.82 0.28
CA GLY A 100 -1.85 6.60 -0.13
C GLY A 100 -0.90 5.44 -0.35
N VAL A 101 -1.45 4.28 -0.64
CA VAL A 101 -0.65 3.09 -0.96
C VAL A 101 -1.17 2.35 -2.19
N THR A 102 -0.27 1.70 -2.90
CA THR A 102 -0.56 0.76 -3.98
C THR A 102 -0.31 -0.65 -3.47
N LEU A 103 -1.31 -1.52 -3.57
CA LEU A 103 -1.11 -2.95 -3.33
C LEU A 103 -0.65 -3.63 -4.62
N ILE A 104 0.47 -4.33 -4.53
CA ILE A 104 1.05 -5.15 -5.59
C ILE A 104 1.04 -6.59 -5.11
N SER A 105 0.54 -7.53 -5.90
CA SER A 105 0.52 -8.93 -5.48
C SER A 105 1.90 -9.55 -5.61
N ALA A 106 2.36 -10.22 -4.55
CA ALA A 106 3.54 -11.07 -4.62
C ALA A 106 3.33 -12.35 -5.46
N PHE A 107 2.08 -12.79 -5.62
CA PHE A 107 1.73 -14.03 -6.31
C PHE A 107 0.85 -13.79 -7.53
N PRO A 108 1.04 -14.54 -8.61
CA PRO A 108 0.05 -14.61 -9.68
C PRO A 108 -1.29 -15.07 -9.11
N ARG A 109 -2.40 -14.44 -9.54
CA ARG A 109 -3.80 -14.79 -9.22
C ARG A 109 -4.37 -14.28 -7.89
N THR A 110 -3.67 -13.43 -7.13
CA THR A 110 -4.31 -12.75 -5.99
C THR A 110 -5.33 -11.73 -6.49
N ASP A 111 -6.57 -11.81 -6.00
CA ASP A 111 -7.59 -10.78 -6.24
C ASP A 111 -7.32 -9.55 -5.34
N LEU A 112 -6.45 -8.66 -5.83
CA LEU A 112 -6.09 -7.42 -5.12
C LEU A 112 -7.27 -6.47 -4.97
N ARG A 113 -8.23 -6.46 -5.90
CA ARG A 113 -9.43 -5.63 -5.78
C ARG A 113 -10.28 -6.06 -4.59
N ARG A 114 -10.46 -7.38 -4.39
CA ARG A 114 -11.14 -7.91 -3.22
C ARG A 114 -10.37 -7.63 -1.94
N LEU A 115 -9.05 -7.90 -1.92
CA LEU A 115 -8.19 -7.59 -0.77
C LEU A 115 -8.25 -6.11 -0.39
N GLY A 116 -8.17 -5.22 -1.37
CA GLY A 116 -8.21 -3.78 -1.15
C GLY A 116 -9.54 -3.30 -0.58
N ARG A 117 -10.68 -3.82 -1.08
CA ARG A 117 -12.01 -3.54 -0.50
C ARG A 117 -12.12 -4.04 0.94
N ASP A 118 -11.58 -5.21 1.23
CA ASP A 118 -11.55 -5.81 2.56
C ASP A 118 -10.73 -4.97 3.56
N VAL A 119 -9.62 -4.38 3.11
CA VAL A 119 -8.81 -3.42 3.89
C VAL A 119 -9.58 -2.13 4.13
N LEU A 120 -10.17 -1.54 3.08
CA LEU A 120 -10.94 -0.28 3.19
C LEU A 120 -12.12 -0.42 4.17
N HIS A 121 -12.83 -1.55 4.11
CA HIS A 121 -13.92 -1.82 5.03
C HIS A 121 -13.45 -1.82 6.49
N ARG A 122 -12.31 -2.47 6.79
CA ARG A 122 -11.74 -2.51 8.14
C ARG A 122 -11.19 -1.16 8.60
N LEU A 123 -10.58 -0.37 7.71
CA LEU A 123 -10.16 1.00 8.02
C LEU A 123 -11.36 1.87 8.41
N ALA A 124 -12.47 1.77 7.68
CA ALA A 124 -13.70 2.50 7.99
C ALA A 124 -14.25 2.12 9.38
N LEU A 125 -14.26 0.82 9.71
CA LEU A 125 -14.68 0.34 11.03
C LEU A 125 -13.75 0.83 12.16
N ARG A 126 -12.44 0.96 11.90
CA ARG A 126 -11.48 1.51 12.87
C ARG A 126 -11.71 3.00 13.12
N GLY A 127 -11.91 3.78 12.06
CA GLY A 127 -12.19 5.21 12.17
C GLY A 127 -13.45 5.51 12.99
N GLN A 128 -14.49 4.67 12.85
CA GLN A 128 -15.73 4.80 13.63
C GLN A 128 -15.60 4.51 15.13
N ARG A 129 -14.54 3.79 15.56
CA ARG A 129 -14.32 3.46 16.98
C ARG A 129 -13.48 4.49 17.73
N SER A 130 -12.84 5.40 17.00
CA SER A 130 -11.96 6.44 17.54
C SER A 130 -12.60 7.83 17.51
N ALA A 131 -13.85 7.95 17.03
CA ALA A 131 -14.66 9.17 16.96
C ALA A 131 -15.76 9.16 18.01
#